data_AF-A0A354P0F7-F1
#
_entry.id   AF-A0A354P0F7-F1
#
_cell.length_a   1.000
_cell.length_b   1.000
_cell.length_c   1.000
_cell.angle_alpha   90.00
_cell.angle_beta   90.00
_cell.angle_gamma   90.00
#
_symmetry.space_group_name_H-M   'P 1'
#
loop_
_entity.id
_entity.type
_entity.pdbx_description
1 polymer ?
#
loop_
_entity_poly.entity_id
_entity_poly.type
_entity_poly.pdbx_seq_one_letter_code
_entity_poly.pdbx_strand_id
1 'polypeptide(L)'
;MLMVQDMDRAVAFYRDVVGLKVNSQSPMWSELTHGDAVVALHGGGNGDFNPTGLSVQVSDVESACAEIETEGNDSRIHGSK
;
A
#
# COMPACT_ATOMS: atom_id res chain seq x y z
N MET A 1 8.59 9.44 -0.83
CA MET A 1 7.16 9.78 -0.65
C MET A 1 6.38 8.86 -1.56
N LEU A 2 5.39 8.14 -1.04
CA LEU A 2 4.66 7.16 -1.84
C LEU A 2 3.53 7.84 -2.61
N MET A 3 3.70 8.00 -3.91
CA MET A 3 2.68 8.54 -4.80
C MET A 3 1.66 7.44 -5.11
N VAL A 4 0.38 7.69 -4.90
CA VAL A 4 -0.70 6.73 -5.17
C VAL A 4 -1.65 7.29 -6.22
N GLN A 5 -2.05 6.43 -7.16
CA GLN A 5 -3.06 6.75 -8.17
C GLN A 5 -4.49 6.60 -7.62
N ASP A 6 -4.67 5.67 -6.70
CA ASP A 6 -5.94 5.31 -6.08
C ASP A 6 -5.72 5.18 -4.58
N MET A 7 -6.21 6.17 -3.83
CA MET A 7 -5.97 6.27 -2.40
C MET A 7 -6.66 5.15 -1.63
N ASP A 8 -7.90 4.83 -1.97
CA ASP A 8 -8.69 3.84 -1.23
C ASP A 8 -8.09 2.44 -1.42
N ARG A 9 -7.68 2.11 -2.65
CA ARG A 9 -6.96 0.87 -2.93
C ARG A 9 -5.63 0.78 -2.18
N ALA A 10 -4.84 1.87 -2.17
CA ALA A 10 -3.56 1.88 -1.48
C ALA A 10 -3.73 1.74 0.05
N VAL A 11 -4.68 2.47 0.65
CA VAL A 11 -4.97 2.36 2.08
C VAL A 11 -5.43 0.94 2.44
N ALA A 12 -6.28 0.32 1.63
CA ALA A 12 -6.71 -1.07 1.84
C ALA A 12 -5.51 -2.03 1.81
N PHE A 13 -4.61 -1.92 0.84
CA PHE A 13 -3.41 -2.75 0.77
C PHE A 13 -2.52 -2.60 2.02
N TYR A 14 -2.17 -1.37 2.39
CA TYR A 14 -1.29 -1.15 3.54
C TYR A 14 -1.96 -1.51 4.88
N ARG A 15 -3.29 -1.45 4.97
CA ARG A 15 -4.04 -1.84 6.17
C ARG A 15 -4.22 -3.34 6.28
N ASP A 16 -4.75 -3.97 5.23
CA ASP A 16 -5.24 -5.35 5.28
C ASP A 16 -4.11 -6.35 4.99
N VAL A 17 -3.23 -6.04 4.03
CA VAL A 17 -2.14 -6.95 3.63
C VAL A 17 -0.88 -6.68 4.44
N VAL A 18 -0.48 -5.40 4.59
CA VAL A 18 0.73 -5.05 5.35
C VAL A 18 0.48 -4.94 6.86
N GLY A 19 -0.78 -4.75 7.28
CA GLY A 19 -1.14 -4.69 8.70
C GLY A 19 -0.88 -3.34 9.39
N LEU A 20 -0.74 -2.24 8.64
CA LEU A 20 -0.59 -0.90 9.21
C LEU A 20 -1.93 -0.35 9.73
N LYS A 21 -1.87 0.51 10.74
CA LYS A 21 -3.07 1.17 11.29
C LYS A 21 -3.36 2.45 10.55
N VAL A 22 -4.60 2.68 10.13
CA VAL A 22 -4.99 3.97 9.53
C VAL A 22 -4.99 5.05 10.61
N ASN A 23 -4.20 6.11 10.42
CA ASN A 23 -4.16 7.28 11.29
C ASN A 23 -5.06 8.41 10.74
N SER A 24 -4.95 8.68 9.44
CA SER A 24 -5.81 9.63 8.72
C SER A 24 -5.97 9.21 7.27
N GLN A 25 -7.12 9.54 6.66
CA GLN A 25 -7.39 9.23 5.25
C GLN A 25 -8.07 10.40 4.56
N SER A 26 -7.48 10.85 3.45
CA SER A 26 -8.07 11.84 2.54
C SER A 26 -7.58 11.61 1.10
N PRO A 27 -8.28 12.13 0.08
CA PRO A 27 -7.91 11.88 -1.32
C PRO A 27 -6.48 12.29 -1.70
N MET A 28 -5.96 13.36 -1.09
CA MET A 28 -4.63 13.90 -1.41
C MET A 28 -3.54 13.52 -0.40
N TRP A 29 -3.92 13.09 0.81
CA TRP A 29 -2.99 12.74 1.88
C TRP A 29 -3.60 11.71 2.82
N SER A 30 -2.91 10.59 3.01
CA SER A 30 -3.29 9.60 4.03
C SER A 30 -2.07 9.12 4.78
N GLU A 31 -2.25 8.80 6.06
CA GLU A 31 -1.19 8.30 6.94
C GLU A 31 -1.59 6.98 7.55
N LEU A 32 -0.68 6.02 7.50
CA LEU A 32 -0.76 4.76 8.23
C LEU A 32 0.42 4.62 9.18
N THR A 33 0.24 3.90 10.28
CA THR A 33 1.22 3.82 11.37
C THR A 33 1.50 2.40 11.84
N HIS A 34 2.71 2.21 12.36
CA HIS A 34 3.11 1.04 13.13
C HIS A 34 4.12 1.47 14.21
N GLY A 35 3.74 1.38 15.48
CA GLY A 35 4.50 2.01 16.57
C GLY A 35 4.65 3.51 16.32
N ASP A 36 5.89 4.01 16.35
CA ASP A 36 6.21 5.42 16.12
C ASP A 36 6.49 5.74 14.63
N ALA A 37 6.44 4.75 13.75
CA ALA A 37 6.65 4.94 12.32
C ALA A 37 5.37 5.41 11.62
N VAL A 38 5.52 6.36 10.69
CA VAL A 38 4.44 6.88 9.84
C VAL A 38 4.78 6.61 8.37
N VAL A 39 3.85 5.97 7.67
CA VAL A 39 3.86 5.80 6.21
C VAL A 39 2.84 6.77 5.63
N ALA A 40 3.32 7.79 4.91
CA ALA A 40 2.47 8.77 4.25
C ALA A 40 2.28 8.45 2.76
N LEU A 41 1.03 8.47 2.32
CA LEU A 41 0.58 8.31 0.94
C LEU A 41 0.13 9.66 0.40
N HIS A 42 0.69 10.06 -0.74
CA HIS A 42 0.32 11.30 -1.41
C HIS A 42 -0.47 10.99 -2.70
N GLY A 43 -1.63 11.60 -2.85
CA GLY A 43 -2.46 11.45 -4.05
C GLY A 43 -1.83 12.08 -5.30
N GLY A 44 -2.41 11.85 -6.48
CA GLY A 44 -1.92 12.44 -7.73
C GLY A 44 -0.77 11.67 -8.38
N GLY A 45 -0.52 10.43 -7.94
CA GLY A 45 0.25 9.49 -8.74
C GLY A 45 -0.48 9.19 -10.05
N ASN A 46 0.24 9.14 -11.16
CA ASN A 46 -0.31 8.80 -12.47
C ASN A 46 -0.21 7.30 -12.79
N GLY A 47 0.32 6.49 -11.86
CA GLY A 47 0.56 5.05 -12.03
C GLY A 47 1.94 4.73 -12.62
N ASP A 48 2.74 5.74 -12.96
CA ASP A 48 4.11 5.51 -13.42
C ASP A 48 4.99 5.02 -12.27
N PHE A 49 5.96 4.19 -12.62
CA PHE A 49 6.96 3.73 -11.66
C PHE A 49 7.73 4.93 -11.08
N ASN A 50 7.56 5.16 -9.78
CA ASN A 50 8.29 6.18 -9.03
C ASN A 50 9.27 5.48 -8.09
N PRO A 51 10.60 5.56 -8.33
CA PRO A 51 11.57 4.91 -7.46
C PRO A 51 11.61 5.60 -6.09
N THR A 52 10.83 5.08 -5.15
CA THR A 52 10.85 5.40 -3.73
C THR A 52 11.15 4.11 -2.97
N GLY A 53 12.25 4.07 -2.22
CA GLY A 53 12.59 2.92 -1.40
C GLY A 53 11.76 2.88 -0.12
N LEU A 54 11.10 1.75 0.14
CA LEU A 54 10.52 1.37 1.42
C LEU A 54 10.85 -0.11 1.64
N SER A 55 11.41 -0.44 2.80
CA SER A 55 11.67 -1.82 3.19
C SER A 55 10.92 -2.14 4.48
N VAL A 56 10.42 -3.38 4.56
CA VAL A 56 9.81 -3.96 5.75
C VAL A 56 10.62 -5.18 6.15
N GLN A 57 10.78 -5.39 7.46
CA GLN A 57 11.40 -6.60 7.99
C GLN A 57 10.31 -7.58 8.36
N VAL A 58 10.47 -8.83 7.93
CA VAL A 58 9.57 -9.93 8.23
C VAL A 58 10.38 -11.10 8.79
N SER A 59 9.75 -11.90 9.64
CA SER A 59 10.38 -13.11 10.18
C SER A 59 10.48 -14.24 9.16
N ASP A 60 9.59 -14.25 8.16
CA ASP A 60 9.51 -15.22 7.09
C ASP A 60 9.15 -14.50 5.77
N VAL A 61 10.10 -14.48 4.83
CA VAL A 61 9.92 -13.78 3.55
C VAL A 61 9.05 -14.58 2.58
N GLU A 62 9.05 -15.90 2.67
CA GLU A 62 8.30 -16.77 1.75
C GLU A 62 6.80 -16.68 2.05
N SER A 63 6.43 -16.73 3.34
CA SER A 63 5.04 -16.54 3.78
C SER A 63 4.53 -15.13 3.42
N ALA A 64 5.34 -14.10 3.66
CA ALA A 64 4.95 -12.72 3.34
C ALA A 64 4.74 -12.49 1.84
N CYS A 65 5.58 -13.07 0.98
CA CYS A 65 5.38 -13.02 -0.47
C CYS A 65 4.08 -13.74 -0.87
N ALA A 66 3.79 -14.91 -0.30
CA ALA A 66 2.57 -15.65 -0.60
C ALA A 66 1.30 -14.85 -0.25
N GLU A 67 1.26 -14.20 0.92
CA GLU A 67 0.13 -13.34 1.33
C GLU A 67 -0.07 -12.16 0.37
N ILE A 68 1.01 -11.49 -0.03
CA ILE A 68 0.96 -10.40 -1.01
C ILE A 68 0.47 -10.90 -2.38
N GLU A 69 0.89 -12.09 -2.82
CA GLU A 69 0.43 -12.67 -4.09
C GLU A 69 -1.05 -13.04 -4.05
N THR A 70 -1.56 -13.51 -2.91
CA THR A 70 -2.98 -13.89 -2.77
C THR A 70 -3.91 -12.72 -2.53
N GLU A 71 -3.48 -11.73 -1.75
CA GLU A 71 -4.34 -10.64 -1.26
C GLU A 71 -3.99 -9.28 -1.86
N GLY A 72 -2.71 -9.06 -2.15
CA GLY A 72 -2.22 -7.84 -2.79
C GLY A 72 -2.42 -7.80 -4.31
N ASN A 73 -2.70 -8.96 -4.93
CA ASN A 73 -2.87 -9.10 -6.38
C ASN A 73 -4.34 -9.36 -6.74
N ASP A 74 -5.26 -8.47 -6.35
CA ASP A 74 -6.66 -8.58 -6.78
C ASP A 74 -6.73 -8.51 -8.31
N SER A 75 -6.94 -9.65 -8.96
CA SER A 75 -7.05 -9.76 -10.41
C SER A 75 -8.44 -9.34 -10.93
N ARG A 76 -9.35 -8.85 -10.07
CA ARG A 76 -10.65 -8.27 -10.48
C ARG A 76 -10.54 -6.94 -11.23
N ILE A 77 -9.32 -6.44 -11.42
CA ILE A 77 -8.96 -5.19 -12.12
C ILE A 77 -8.32 -5.45 -13.50
N HIS A 78 -8.68 -6.53 -14.17
CA HIS A 78 -8.64 -6.62 -15.64
C HIS A 78 -10.03 -7.01 -16.17
N GLY A 79 -10.96 -6.08 -16.03
CA GLY A 79 -12.31 -6.18 -16.56
C GLY A 79 -12.74 -4.89 -17.22
N SER A 80 -12.10 -4.48 -18.31
CA SER A 80 -12.78 -3.96 -19.51
C SER A 80 -11.81 -3.55 -20.61
N LYS A 81 -11.93 -4.30 -21.73
CA LYS A 81 -11.53 -4.03 -23.13
C LYS A 81 -10.05 -4.07 -23.49
#